data_AF-A0A7W5L2C2-F1
#
_entry.id   AF-A0A7W5L2C2-F1
#
_cell.length_a   1.000
_cell.length_b   1.000
_cell.length_c   1.000
_cell.angle_alpha   90.00
_cell.angle_beta   90.00
_cell.angle_gamma   90.00
#
_symmetry.space_group_name_H-M   'P 1'
#
loop_
_entity.id
_entity.type
_entity.pdbx_description
1 polymer ?
#
loop_
_entity_poly.entity_id
_entity_poly.type
_entity_poly.pdbx_seq_one_letter_code
_entity_poly.pdbx_strand_id
1 'polypeptide(L)'
;MRAQQTVLAAIENDLKAADLPPLGWYDVLLELSRAEGGRLRPYEIEQRTLLAQHNLSRLLDRMDKSGLVVRELYAEDGRGRWVVITDDGRAMQARMWKVYAPAIKRHLGDKLDVAQSDQLANLLSALSRDA
;
A
#
# COMPACT_ATOMS: atom_id res chain seq x y z
N MET A 1 -0.37 -10.42 -13.82
CA MET A 1 -0.23 -10.41 -15.31
C MET A 1 0.99 -9.57 -15.72
N ARG A 2 1.58 -9.75 -16.92
CA ARG A 2 2.76 -8.96 -17.37
C ARG A 2 2.49 -7.44 -17.37
N ALA A 3 1.31 -7.01 -17.81
CA ALA A 3 0.91 -5.60 -17.79
C ALA A 3 0.99 -5.00 -16.37
N GLN A 4 0.45 -5.70 -15.37
CA GLN A 4 0.55 -5.30 -13.97
C GLN A 4 2.01 -5.16 -13.50
N GLN A 5 2.87 -6.15 -13.79
CA GLN A 5 4.28 -6.09 -13.42
C GLN A 5 5.00 -4.89 -14.06
N THR A 6 4.73 -4.62 -15.34
CA THR A 6 5.31 -3.48 -16.06
C THR A 6 4.88 -2.14 -15.47
N VAL A 7 3.58 -1.96 -15.19
CA VAL A 7 3.06 -0.71 -14.61
C VAL A 7 3.58 -0.51 -13.19
N LEU A 8 3.56 -1.55 -12.35
CA LEU A 8 4.08 -1.45 -10.98
C LEU A 8 5.58 -1.13 -10.96
N ALA A 9 6.38 -1.75 -11.84
CA ALA A 9 7.80 -1.45 -11.94
C ALA A 9 8.07 0.01 -12.35
N ALA A 10 7.27 0.57 -13.27
CA ALA A 10 7.38 1.96 -13.66
C ALA A 10 7.04 2.92 -12.51
N ILE A 11 6.01 2.60 -11.73
CA ILE A 11 5.62 3.38 -10.54
C ILE A 11 6.69 3.30 -9.45
N GLU A 12 7.25 2.11 -9.20
CA GLU A 12 8.35 1.93 -8.25
C GLU A 12 9.58 2.76 -8.65
N ASN A 13 9.87 2.87 -9.95
CA ASN A 13 10.93 3.74 -10.45
C ASN A 13 10.65 5.23 -10.19
N ASP A 14 9.40 5.68 -10.37
CA ASP A 14 9.00 7.06 -10.07
C ASP A 14 9.13 7.38 -8.58
N LEU A 15 8.72 6.46 -7.69
CA LEU A 15 8.90 6.61 -6.24
C LEU A 15 10.38 6.68 -5.87
N LYS A 16 11.19 5.76 -6.41
CA LYS A 16 12.64 5.74 -6.18
C LYS A 16 13.31 7.03 -6.65
N ALA A 17 12.94 7.55 -7.82
CA ALA A 17 13.47 8.81 -8.34
C ALA A 17 13.13 10.03 -7.47
N ALA A 18 12.04 9.95 -6.71
CA ALA A 18 11.61 10.96 -5.73
C ALA A 18 12.17 10.72 -4.31
N ASP A 19 13.11 9.77 -4.15
CA ASP A 19 13.69 9.36 -2.87
C ASP A 19 12.61 8.94 -1.84
N LEU A 20 11.62 8.18 -2.33
CA LEU A 20 10.54 7.64 -1.51
C LEU A 20 10.71 6.14 -1.27
N PRO A 21 10.13 5.61 -0.18
CA PRO A 21 10.13 4.17 0.07
C PRO A 21 9.42 3.36 -1.03
N PRO A 22 9.68 2.05 -1.13
CA PRO A 22 8.99 1.17 -2.07
C PRO A 22 7.47 1.18 -1.88
N LEU A 23 6.72 0.89 -2.95
CA LEU A 23 5.25 0.99 -2.96
C LEU A 23 4.56 0.14 -1.87
N GLY A 24 5.16 -0.99 -1.48
CA GLY A 24 4.66 -1.82 -0.37
C GLY A 24 4.54 -1.07 0.96
N TRP A 25 5.33 -0.01 1.18
CA TRP A 25 5.20 0.84 2.38
C TRP A 25 3.91 1.66 2.32
N TYR A 26 3.57 2.20 1.15
CA TYR A 26 2.33 2.95 0.96
C TYR A 26 1.11 2.08 1.23
N ASP A 27 1.11 0.85 0.73
CA ASP A 27 0.00 -0.09 0.88
C ASP A 27 -0.29 -0.39 2.37
N VAL A 28 0.76 -0.67 3.16
CA VAL A 28 0.62 -0.87 4.61
C VAL A 28 0.14 0.40 5.32
N LEU A 29 0.74 1.56 5.01
CA LEU A 29 0.36 2.82 5.65
C LEU A 29 -1.07 3.23 5.29
N LEU A 30 -1.52 2.96 4.06
CA LEU A 30 -2.88 3.23 3.63
C LEU A 30 -3.88 2.41 4.45
N GLU A 31 -3.66 1.11 4.58
CA GLU A 31 -4.57 0.23 5.33
C GLU A 31 -4.59 0.54 6.83
N LEU A 32 -3.43 0.84 7.43
CA LEU A 32 -3.39 1.35 8.81
C LEU A 32 -4.11 2.69 8.95
N SER A 33 -3.94 3.62 8.00
CA SER A 33 -4.56 4.95 8.08
C SER A 33 -6.09 4.91 8.01
N ARG A 34 -6.65 3.89 7.34
CA ARG A 34 -8.09 3.62 7.20
C ARG A 34 -8.67 2.82 8.36
N ALA A 35 -7.85 2.05 9.05
CA ALA A 35 -8.28 1.25 10.18
C ALA A 35 -8.69 2.13 11.37
N GLU A 36 -9.69 1.66 12.12
CA GLU A 36 -10.11 2.30 13.36
C GLU A 36 -8.94 2.38 14.35
N GLY A 37 -8.70 3.58 14.91
CA GLY A 37 -7.58 3.82 15.80
C GLY A 37 -6.20 3.75 15.15
N GLY A 38 -6.10 3.68 13.81
CA GLY A 38 -4.82 3.68 13.11
C GLY A 38 -4.00 2.40 13.30
N ARG A 39 -4.64 1.29 13.66
CA ARG A 39 -3.95 0.07 14.09
C ARG A 39 -4.55 -1.19 13.50
N LEU A 40 -3.69 -2.16 13.21
CA LEU A 40 -4.06 -3.49 12.72
C LEU A 40 -3.12 -4.55 13.30
N ARG A 41 -3.61 -5.78 13.42
CA ARG A 41 -2.77 -6.96 13.67
C ARG A 41 -2.02 -7.31 12.38
N PRO A 42 -0.81 -7.90 12.45
CA PRO A 42 -0.04 -8.25 11.25
C PRO A 42 -0.82 -9.10 10.23
N TYR A 43 -1.62 -10.08 10.67
CA TYR A 43 -2.43 -10.88 9.73
C TYR A 43 -3.53 -10.07 9.06
N GLU A 44 -4.08 -9.04 9.71
CA GLU A 44 -5.08 -8.16 9.12
C GLU A 44 -4.45 -7.25 8.06
N ILE A 45 -3.21 -6.81 8.29
CA ILE A 45 -2.44 -6.08 7.28
C ILE A 45 -2.23 -6.98 6.06
N GLU A 46 -1.76 -8.22 6.27
CA GLU A 46 -1.55 -9.18 5.18
C GLU A 46 -2.82 -9.44 4.35
N GLN A 47 -3.98 -9.52 5.01
CA GLN A 47 -5.27 -9.73 4.34
C GLN A 47 -5.78 -8.49 3.59
N ARG A 48 -5.45 -7.28 4.07
CA ARG A 48 -5.98 -6.02 3.52
C ARG A 48 -5.08 -5.38 2.46
N THR A 49 -3.77 -5.62 2.51
CA THR A 49 -2.83 -5.10 1.52
C THR A 49 -3.08 -5.70 0.14
N LEU A 50 -3.13 -4.86 -0.87
CA LEU A 50 -3.34 -5.27 -2.26
C LEU A 50 -2.09 -5.92 -2.88
N LEU A 51 -0.91 -5.51 -2.43
CA LEU A 51 0.37 -6.03 -2.88
C LEU A 51 0.81 -7.15 -1.94
N ALA A 52 0.99 -8.34 -2.49
CA ALA A 52 1.46 -9.50 -1.73
C ALA A 52 2.77 -9.18 -0.98
N GLN A 53 2.73 -9.26 0.35
CA GLN A 53 3.87 -8.99 1.22
C GLN A 53 4.52 -10.30 1.67
N HIS A 54 5.28 -10.96 0.79
CA HIS A 54 5.97 -12.24 1.11
C HIS A 54 6.88 -12.18 2.35
N ASN A 55 7.23 -10.99 2.83
CA ASN A 55 8.07 -10.78 4.02
C ASN A 55 7.50 -9.68 4.93
N LEU A 56 6.19 -9.69 5.18
CA LEU A 56 5.51 -8.63 5.95
C LEU A 56 6.20 -8.31 7.28
N SER A 57 6.62 -9.32 8.06
CA SER A 57 7.33 -9.03 9.33
C SER A 57 8.59 -8.20 9.13
N ARG A 58 9.42 -8.51 8.11
CA ARG A 58 10.65 -7.75 7.83
C ARG A 58 10.34 -6.35 7.28
N LEU A 59 9.23 -6.21 6.54
CA LEU A 59 8.75 -4.91 6.12
C LEU A 59 8.37 -4.05 7.33
N LEU A 60 7.54 -4.59 8.22
CA LEU A 60 7.13 -3.93 9.46
C LEU A 60 8.32 -3.59 10.35
N ASP A 61 9.33 -4.45 10.47
CA ASP A 61 10.55 -4.16 11.22
C ASP A 61 11.33 -2.96 10.65
N ARG A 62 11.36 -2.80 9.32
CA ARG A 62 11.99 -1.62 8.70
C ARG A 62 11.17 -0.36 8.90
N MET A 63 9.84 -0.46 8.78
CA MET A 63 8.94 0.68 8.99
C MET A 63 8.99 1.17 10.44
N ASP A 64 9.07 0.25 11.41
CA ASP A 64 9.24 0.54 12.84
C ASP A 64 10.58 1.24 13.10
N LYS A 65 11.68 0.71 12.54
CA LYS A 65 13.00 1.37 12.59
C LYS A 65 13.03 2.76 11.94
N SER A 66 12.18 2.98 10.93
CA SER A 66 12.02 4.28 10.26
C SER A 66 11.02 5.19 10.96
N GLY A 67 10.44 4.78 12.10
CA GLY A 67 9.49 5.59 12.88
C GLY A 67 8.13 5.77 12.23
N LEU A 68 7.79 5.03 11.16
CA LEU A 68 6.53 5.19 10.44
C LEU A 68 5.38 4.39 11.06
N VAL A 69 5.73 3.36 11.81
CA VAL A 69 4.79 2.56 12.61
C VAL A 69 5.45 2.28 13.96
N VAL A 70 4.66 1.86 14.94
CA VAL A 70 5.16 1.30 16.20
C VAL A 70 4.47 -0.02 16.50
N ARG A 71 5.15 -0.90 17.25
CA ARG A 71 4.59 -2.17 17.72
C ARG A 71 4.18 -2.09 19.19
N GLU A 72 2.87 -2.12 19.46
CA GLU A 72 2.32 -2.05 20.81
C GLU A 72 1.80 -3.41 21.29
N LEU A 73 1.91 -3.72 22.59
CA LEU A 73 1.36 -4.94 23.16
C LEU A 73 -0.17 -4.89 23.22
N TYR A 74 -0.84 -5.97 22.83
CA TYR A 74 -2.27 -6.14 23.08
C TYR A 74 -2.48 -6.67 24.52
N ALA A 75 -3.20 -5.90 25.34
CA ALA A 75 -3.48 -6.24 26.72
C ALA A 75 -4.62 -7.27 26.79
N GLU A 76 -4.27 -8.56 26.80
CA GLU A 76 -5.07 -9.63 27.44
C GLU A 76 -4.33 -10.98 27.42
N ASP A 77 -3.43 -11.22 26.47
CA ASP A 77 -2.66 -12.48 26.44
C ASP A 77 -1.15 -12.34 26.15
N GLY A 78 -0.66 -11.10 25.93
CA GLY A 78 0.76 -10.79 25.74
C GLY A 78 1.40 -11.38 24.48
N ARG A 79 0.65 -12.10 23.65
CA ARG A 79 1.16 -12.80 22.46
C ARG A 79 0.94 -12.01 21.17
N GLY A 80 -0.03 -11.10 21.15
CA GLY A 80 -0.31 -10.21 20.03
C GLY A 80 0.37 -8.84 20.13
N ARG A 81 0.92 -8.35 19.01
CA ARG A 81 1.33 -6.94 18.87
C ARG A 81 0.46 -6.24 17.84
N TRP A 82 -0.08 -5.09 18.21
CA TRP A 82 -0.61 -4.13 17.24
C TRP A 82 0.55 -3.56 16.42
N VAL A 83 0.26 -3.26 15.16
CA VAL A 83 1.03 -2.29 14.39
C VAL A 83 0.19 -1.03 14.34
N VAL A 84 0.76 0.09 14.78
CA VAL A 84 0.06 1.38 14.86
C VAL A 84 0.80 2.36 13.96
N ILE A 85 0.08 3.07 13.09
CA ILE A 85 0.65 4.13 12.27
C ILE A 85 0.99 5.36 13.12
N THR A 86 2.18 5.92 12.93
CA THR A 86 2.60 7.17 13.58
C THR A 86 2.19 8.38 12.74
N ASP A 87 2.34 9.59 13.30
CA ASP A 87 2.15 10.83 12.54
C ASP A 87 3.15 10.93 11.37
N ASP A 88 4.40 10.50 11.58
CA ASP A 88 5.41 10.41 10.51
C ASP A 88 5.00 9.39 9.43
N GLY A 89 4.37 8.28 9.82
CA GLY A 89 3.76 7.33 8.90
C GLY A 89 2.68 7.97 8.03
N ARG A 90 1.76 8.74 8.63
CA ARG A 90 0.72 9.46 7.89
C ARG A 90 1.32 10.53 6.97
N ALA A 91 2.32 11.26 7.44
CA ALA A 91 3.02 12.25 6.64
C ALA A 91 3.75 11.61 5.46
N MET A 92 4.41 10.46 5.67
CA MET A 92 5.05 9.69 4.61
C MET A 92 4.04 9.19 3.58
N GLN A 93 2.91 8.62 4.03
CA GLN A 93 1.83 8.18 3.14
C GLN A 93 1.32 9.32 2.25
N ALA A 94 1.09 10.50 2.83
CA ALA A 94 0.66 11.69 2.10
C ALA A 94 1.74 12.19 1.11
N ARG A 95 3.02 12.14 1.48
CA ARG A 95 4.14 12.45 0.58
C ARG A 95 4.21 11.47 -0.60
N MET A 96 4.08 10.18 -0.33
CA MET A 96 4.08 9.14 -1.36
C MET A 96 2.92 9.32 -2.34
N TRP A 97 1.72 9.66 -1.84
CA TRP A 97 0.54 9.88 -2.69
C TRP A 97 0.75 10.97 -3.75
N LYS A 98 1.49 12.03 -3.41
CA LYS A 98 1.81 13.12 -4.35
C LYS A 98 2.64 12.67 -5.56
N VAL A 99 3.35 11.55 -5.46
CA VAL A 99 4.10 10.93 -6.56
C VAL A 99 3.33 9.75 -7.16
N TYR A 100 2.74 8.92 -6.31
CA TYR A 100 2.03 7.72 -6.72
C TYR A 100 0.80 8.03 -7.59
N ALA A 101 -0.05 9.00 -7.22
CA ALA A 101 -1.26 9.30 -7.98
C ALA A 101 -0.97 9.81 -9.41
N PRO A 102 -0.04 10.77 -9.63
CA PRO A 102 0.37 11.13 -10.98
C PRO A 102 1.04 9.98 -11.75
N ALA A 103 1.78 9.09 -11.07
CA ALA A 103 2.40 7.93 -11.70
C ALA A 103 1.35 6.92 -12.20
N ILE A 104 0.27 6.67 -11.45
CA ILE A 104 -0.87 5.86 -11.91
C ILE A 104 -1.46 6.46 -13.18
N LYS A 105 -1.74 7.77 -13.16
CA LYS A 105 -2.27 8.46 -14.34
C LYS A 105 -1.33 8.30 -15.54
N ARG A 106 -0.03 8.57 -15.38
CA ARG A 106 0.94 8.52 -16.47
C ARG A 106 1.13 7.13 -17.08
N HIS A 107 1.24 6.11 -16.23
CA HIS A 107 1.63 4.76 -16.66
C HIS A 107 0.43 3.86 -17.00
N LEU A 108 -0.78 4.24 -16.60
CA LEU A 108 -2.02 3.53 -16.92
C LEU A 108 -3.07 4.44 -17.57
N GLY A 109 -3.49 5.51 -16.89
CA GLY A 109 -4.60 6.37 -17.33
C GLY A 109 -4.38 7.02 -18.69
N ASP A 110 -3.25 7.71 -18.89
CA ASP A 110 -2.91 8.42 -20.12
C ASP A 110 -2.59 7.47 -21.30
N LYS A 111 -2.61 6.14 -21.06
CA LYS A 111 -2.43 5.11 -22.10
C LYS A 111 -3.75 4.60 -22.66
N LEU A 112 -4.87 4.99 -22.07
CA LEU A 112 -6.20 4.53 -22.42
C LEU A 112 -7.08 5.73 -22.76
N ASP A 113 -7.84 5.63 -23.85
CA ASP A 113 -8.93 6.56 -24.06
C ASP A 113 -10.11 6.28 -23.10
N VAL A 114 -11.16 7.10 -23.18
CA VAL A 114 -12.34 6.98 -22.30
C VAL A 114 -13.04 5.63 -22.50
N ALA A 115 -13.24 5.21 -23.75
CA ALA A 115 -13.94 3.96 -24.06
C ALA A 115 -13.16 2.73 -23.59
N GLN A 116 -11.83 2.74 -23.77
CA GLN A 116 -10.92 1.71 -23.28
C GLN A 116 -10.90 1.66 -21.75
N SER A 117 -10.92 2.83 -21.09
CA SER A 117 -10.97 2.94 -19.63
C SER A 117 -12.27 2.35 -19.06
N ASP A 118 -13.41 2.68 -19.66
CA ASP A 118 -14.71 2.13 -19.28
C ASP A 118 -14.77 0.62 -19.50
N GLN A 119 -14.26 0.13 -20.63
CA GLN A 119 -14.18 -1.31 -20.90
C GLN A 119 -13.28 -2.02 -19.88
N LEU A 120 -12.11 -1.48 -19.57
CA LEU A 120 -11.20 -2.06 -18.58
C LEU A 120 -11.85 -2.12 -17.20
N ALA A 121 -12.51 -1.04 -16.77
CA ALA A 121 -13.23 -0.99 -15.49
C ALA A 121 -14.31 -2.06 -15.41
N ASN A 122 -15.10 -2.25 -16.48
CA ASN A 122 -16.13 -3.29 -16.55
C ASN A 122 -15.53 -4.70 -16.47
N LEU A 123 -14.44 -4.97 -17.20
CA LEU A 123 -13.77 -6.26 -17.19
C LEU A 123 -13.15 -6.58 -15.82
N LEU A 124 -12.47 -5.63 -15.19
CA LEU A 124 -11.90 -5.81 -13.86
C LEU A 124 -12.98 -5.98 -12.79
N SER A 125 -14.09 -5.23 -12.88
CA SER A 125 -15.22 -5.37 -11.94
C SER A 125 -15.86 -6.74 -12.01
N ALA A 126 -15.90 -7.38 -13.19
CA ALA A 126 -16.40 -8.75 -13.31
C ALA A 126 -15.53 -9.77 -12.56
N LEU A 127 -14.23 -9.51 -12.39
CA LEU A 127 -13.30 -10.37 -11.67
C LEU A 127 -13.33 -10.15 -10.15
N SER A 128 -13.73 -8.96 -9.68
CA SER A 128 -13.72 -8.61 -8.26
C SER A 128 -15.07 -8.78 -7.56
N ARG A 129 -16.13 -9.20 -8.27
CA ARG A 129 -17.48 -9.38 -7.69
C ARG A 129 -17.59 -10.54 -6.70
N ASP A 130 -16.64 -11.48 -6.74
CA ASP A 130 -16.64 -12.70 -5.91
C ASP A 130 -15.46 -12.74 -4.91
N ALA A 131 -14.78 -11.60 -4.69
CA ALA A 131 -13.59 -11.47 -3.83
C ALA A 131 -13.89 -10.69 -2.53
#